data_AF-A0A952BSH8-F1
#
_entry.id   AF-A0A952BSH8-F1
#
_cell.length_a   1.000
_cell.length_b   1.000
_cell.length_c   1.000
_cell.angle_alpha   90.00
_cell.angle_beta   90.00
_cell.angle_gamma   90.00
#
_symmetry.space_group_name_H-M   'P 1'
#
loop_
_entity.id
_entity.type
_entity.pdbx_description
1 polymer ?
#
loop_
_entity_poly.entity_id
_entity_poly.type
_entity_poly.pdbx_seq_one_letter_code
_entity_poly.pdbx_strand_id
1 'polypeptide(L)'
;MLNYIWAVLIFLAFLAALFFDASDSFSDKYRNGEAIVLTAERDSAGMATIALDSNLLSKHFGTQISEGLTVAVPFERLVKDKKAGVLFQVPSGATGIIADIAKISGKDDDISASITLKKASENKAEVSVKMEPVTFRKIKDITNAAISFAGTAVEIALGLVGIMAMWLGIMKIAEAAGLINYIAAGMRPITRRLFPDIPHDHPAIGSMIMNISANFLGLSNAATPFGLKAMEDLDSLNKEKGTATNAMCTFLTLNTAGMTLIPATAIAIRAAAGSTQPAVIIGTSLFASACATTAGLIAVKTFEKFSMHRSEGLKFLANIAKKSIFVLPVLGLLGWLFFSGIVDLNALGINTETLKSVIDGFSALAIPVIIFSFVAIGLYKKVHVYDVFIEGAKEGFGVALRIIPYLVAMLMAIGIFRASGGMDFLVWVLSPVTNLVGMPAEALPMALMRPLSGSGSIAIMTEIIKTHGPDSLLGIMVSTFYGSTETTFYVLAVYFGAVNIKRTRYALPAGLIADTTGLLMAVFIVRLLFG
;
A
#
# COMPACT_ATOMS: atom_id res chain seq x y z
N MET A 1 -6.37 -9.33 -14.84
CA MET A 1 -6.62 -9.41 -13.39
C MET A 1 -6.68 -8.03 -12.74
N LEU A 2 -5.66 -7.16 -12.90
CA LEU A 2 -5.70 -5.78 -12.38
C LEU A 2 -6.90 -4.98 -12.91
N ASN A 3 -7.30 -5.21 -14.16
CA ASN A 3 -8.52 -4.66 -14.76
C ASN A 3 -9.79 -5.00 -13.96
N TYR A 4 -9.92 -6.24 -13.50
CA TYR A 4 -11.10 -6.68 -12.73
C TYR A 4 -11.08 -6.09 -11.32
N ILE A 5 -9.94 -6.07 -10.64
CA ILE A 5 -9.82 -5.47 -9.30
C ILE A 5 -10.18 -3.99 -9.37
N TRP A 6 -9.60 -3.27 -10.34
CA TRP A 6 -9.87 -1.86 -10.56
C TRP A 6 -11.35 -1.58 -10.90
N ALA A 7 -11.94 -2.37 -11.79
CA ALA A 7 -13.36 -2.25 -12.15
C ALA A 7 -14.28 -2.57 -10.96
N VAL A 8 -13.96 -3.60 -10.18
CA VAL A 8 -14.71 -3.97 -8.97
C VAL A 8 -14.66 -2.86 -7.93
N LEU A 9 -13.49 -2.25 -7.69
CA LEU A 9 -13.37 -1.12 -6.76
C LEU A 9 -14.27 0.04 -7.18
N ILE A 10 -14.25 0.44 -8.45
CA ILE A 10 -15.08 1.55 -8.95
C ILE A 10 -16.56 1.20 -8.88
N PHE A 11 -16.93 -0.02 -9.29
CA PHE A 11 -18.33 -0.45 -9.28
C PHE A 11 -18.90 -0.56 -7.87
N LEU A 12 -18.16 -1.17 -6.94
CA LEU A 12 -18.55 -1.24 -5.53
C LEU A 12 -18.59 0.15 -4.89
N ALA A 13 -17.67 1.05 -5.27
CA ALA A 13 -17.69 2.43 -4.79
C ALA A 13 -18.97 3.15 -5.22
N PHE A 14 -19.35 3.00 -6.49
CA PHE A 14 -20.56 3.61 -7.02
C PHE A 14 -21.82 3.04 -6.38
N LEU A 15 -21.89 1.71 -6.21
CA LEU A 15 -22.99 1.05 -5.51
C LEU A 15 -23.10 1.50 -4.05
N ALA A 16 -21.97 1.58 -3.33
CA ALA A 16 -21.93 2.06 -1.96
C ALA A 16 -22.38 3.52 -1.86
N ALA A 17 -21.91 4.38 -2.77
CA ALA A 17 -22.33 5.78 -2.81
C ALA A 17 -23.84 5.93 -3.04
N LEU A 18 -24.40 5.20 -4.00
CA LEU A 18 -25.83 5.17 -4.24
C LEU A 18 -26.62 4.63 -3.04
N PHE A 19 -26.11 3.58 -2.39
CA PHE A 19 -26.74 3.01 -1.20
C PHE A 19 -26.80 4.02 -0.06
N PHE A 20 -25.68 4.70 0.24
CA PHE A 20 -25.64 5.71 1.29
C PHE A 20 -26.45 6.95 0.96
N ASP A 21 -26.44 7.45 -0.29
CA ASP A 21 -27.26 8.59 -0.71
C ASP A 21 -28.76 8.24 -0.67
N ALA A 22 -29.14 7.01 -1.06
CA ALA A 22 -30.50 6.53 -0.92
C ALA A 22 -30.90 6.42 0.56
N SER A 23 -30.03 5.87 1.41
CA SER A 23 -30.25 5.76 2.86
C SER A 23 -30.41 7.13 3.52
N ASP A 24 -29.56 8.10 3.17
CA ASP A 24 -29.63 9.47 3.67
C ASP A 24 -30.96 10.14 3.26
N SER A 25 -31.44 9.86 2.04
CA SER A 25 -32.75 10.33 1.54
C SER A 25 -33.92 9.65 2.27
N PHE A 26 -33.90 8.33 2.44
CA PHE A 26 -34.96 7.58 3.11
C PHE A 26 -35.08 7.91 4.61
N SER A 27 -33.96 8.20 5.27
CA SER A 27 -33.94 8.61 6.68
C SER A 27 -34.21 10.10 6.89
N ASP A 28 -34.40 10.87 5.82
CA ASP A 28 -34.51 12.34 5.80
C ASP A 28 -33.47 13.02 6.71
N LYS A 29 -32.23 12.52 6.62
CA LYS A 29 -31.14 12.91 7.52
C LYS A 29 -30.84 14.41 7.51
N TYR A 30 -30.95 15.02 6.33
CA TYR A 30 -30.71 16.46 6.13
C TYR A 30 -31.99 17.30 6.23
N ARG A 31 -33.15 16.67 6.52
CA ARG A 31 -34.45 17.35 6.66
C ARG A 31 -34.78 18.22 5.46
N ASN A 32 -34.60 17.65 4.29
CA ASN A 32 -34.68 18.38 3.03
C ASN A 32 -36.08 18.96 2.85
N GLY A 33 -36.16 20.28 2.78
CA GLY A 33 -37.44 20.96 2.58
C GLY A 33 -38.07 21.52 3.86
N GLU A 34 -37.63 21.08 5.05
CA GLU A 34 -38.05 21.66 6.32
C GLU A 34 -37.43 23.05 6.50
N ALA A 35 -38.20 23.97 7.08
CA ALA A 35 -37.73 25.32 7.35
C ALA A 35 -37.62 25.54 8.85
N ILE A 36 -36.50 26.14 9.24
CA ILE A 36 -36.22 26.53 10.60
C ILE A 36 -36.85 27.91 10.85
N VAL A 37 -37.77 28.00 11.80
CA VAL A 37 -38.44 29.26 12.15
C VAL A 37 -37.76 29.88 13.36
N LEU A 38 -37.36 31.14 13.24
CA LEU A 38 -36.73 31.90 14.31
C LEU A 38 -37.10 33.38 14.23
N THR A 39 -36.84 34.11 15.30
CA THR A 39 -37.07 35.56 15.36
C THR A 39 -35.75 36.29 15.19
N ALA A 40 -35.64 37.12 14.15
CA ALA A 40 -34.52 38.02 13.93
C ALA A 40 -34.84 39.39 14.52
N GLU A 41 -33.92 39.97 15.28
CA GLU A 41 -34.06 41.30 15.85
C GLU A 41 -33.25 42.32 15.03
N ARG A 42 -33.79 43.53 14.89
CA ARG A 42 -33.10 44.65 14.22
C ARG A 42 -32.06 45.24 15.18
N ASP A 43 -30.81 45.31 14.74
CA ASP A 43 -29.73 45.97 15.47
C ASP A 43 -29.72 47.50 15.23
N SER A 44 -28.86 48.20 15.97
CA SER A 44 -28.70 49.66 15.86
C SER A 44 -28.15 50.13 14.50
N ALA A 45 -27.59 49.22 13.70
CA ALA A 45 -27.08 49.49 12.35
C ALA A 45 -28.13 49.21 11.25
N GLY A 46 -29.33 48.75 11.61
CA GLY A 46 -30.39 48.42 10.66
C GLY A 46 -30.27 47.02 10.04
N MET A 47 -29.40 46.17 10.56
CA MET A 47 -29.23 44.79 10.15
C MET A 47 -30.06 43.86 11.04
N ALA A 48 -30.53 42.77 10.45
CA ALA A 48 -31.18 41.67 11.13
C ALA A 48 -30.18 40.52 11.26
N THR A 49 -29.77 40.20 12.48
CA THR A 49 -28.89 39.05 12.72
C THR A 49 -29.73 37.79 12.83
N ILE A 50 -29.48 36.84 11.93
CA ILE A 50 -30.09 35.52 11.91
C ILE A 50 -29.08 34.56 12.52
N ALA A 51 -29.32 34.17 13.77
CA ALA A 51 -28.50 33.22 14.51
C ALA A 51 -29.21 31.87 14.62
N LEU A 52 -28.68 30.86 13.93
CA LEU A 52 -29.01 29.47 14.12
C LEU A 52 -28.12 28.95 15.24
N ASP A 53 -28.61 28.99 16.47
CA ASP A 53 -27.85 28.50 17.61
C ASP A 53 -27.63 26.97 17.56
N SER A 54 -26.63 26.49 18.28
CA SER A 54 -26.25 25.07 18.33
C SER A 54 -27.38 24.17 18.83
N ASN A 55 -28.19 24.63 19.78
CA ASN A 55 -29.31 23.86 20.36
C ASN A 55 -30.46 23.69 19.35
N LEU A 56 -30.74 24.74 18.59
CA LEU A 56 -31.80 24.83 17.61
C LEU A 56 -31.44 24.02 16.36
N LEU A 57 -30.17 24.07 15.93
CA LEU A 57 -29.62 23.16 14.95
C LEU A 57 -29.65 21.71 15.45
N SER A 58 -29.25 21.45 16.69
CA SER A 58 -29.24 20.10 17.27
C SER A 58 -30.64 19.50 17.35
N LYS A 59 -31.62 20.30 17.75
CA LYS A 59 -33.03 19.92 17.80
C LYS A 59 -33.59 19.70 16.40
N HIS A 60 -33.22 20.55 15.45
CA HIS A 60 -33.65 20.39 14.06
C HIS A 60 -33.09 19.10 13.50
N PHE A 61 -31.78 18.87 13.47
CA PHE A 61 -31.20 17.69 12.85
C PHE A 61 -31.23 16.41 13.71
N GLY A 62 -31.64 16.49 14.97
CA GLY A 62 -31.67 15.34 15.87
C GLY A 62 -30.28 14.80 16.24
N THR A 63 -29.24 15.64 16.13
CA THR A 63 -27.84 15.29 16.40
C THR A 63 -27.17 16.38 17.24
N GLN A 64 -26.13 16.06 18.00
CA GLN A 64 -25.39 17.07 18.76
C GLN A 64 -24.53 17.92 17.82
N ILE A 65 -24.79 19.22 17.78
CA ILE A 65 -24.07 20.21 16.97
C ILE A 65 -23.47 21.24 17.92
N SER A 66 -22.15 21.39 17.88
CA SER A 66 -21.40 22.23 18.84
C SER A 66 -21.37 23.71 18.45
N GLU A 67 -21.50 24.01 17.17
CA GLU A 67 -21.30 25.35 16.61
C GLU A 67 -22.59 25.89 15.99
N GLY A 68 -22.89 27.17 16.24
CA GLY A 68 -24.00 27.88 15.62
C GLY A 68 -23.59 28.56 14.31
N LEU A 69 -24.57 28.91 13.48
CA LEU A 69 -24.37 29.64 12.23
C LEU A 69 -25.03 31.02 12.33
N THR A 70 -24.32 32.06 11.90
CA THR A 70 -24.84 33.44 11.96
C THR A 70 -24.67 34.15 10.63
N VAL A 71 -25.70 34.89 10.21
CA VAL A 71 -25.62 35.80 9.05
C VAL A 71 -26.38 37.09 9.33
N ALA A 72 -25.86 38.22 8.86
CA ALA A 72 -26.51 39.53 8.97
C ALA A 72 -27.13 39.93 7.63
N VAL A 73 -28.39 40.34 7.63
CA VAL A 73 -29.13 40.77 6.42
C VAL A 73 -29.76 42.14 6.66
N PRO A 74 -29.75 43.08 5.70
CA PRO A 74 -30.43 44.37 5.88
C PRO A 74 -31.92 44.19 6.16
N PHE A 75 -32.40 44.70 7.31
CA PHE A 75 -33.77 44.47 7.79
C PHE A 75 -34.82 45.02 6.80
N GLU A 76 -34.57 46.20 6.23
CA GLU A 76 -35.47 46.83 5.26
C GLU A 76 -35.61 46.01 3.97
N ARG A 77 -34.52 45.40 3.51
CA ARG A 77 -34.54 44.53 2.32
C ARG A 77 -35.33 43.26 2.58
N LEU A 78 -35.17 42.68 3.76
CA LEU A 78 -35.90 41.50 4.19
C LEU A 78 -37.42 41.76 4.29
N VAL A 79 -37.82 42.92 4.80
CA VAL A 79 -39.23 43.34 4.90
C VAL A 79 -39.82 43.66 3.52
N LYS A 80 -39.07 44.33 2.65
CA LYS A 80 -39.52 44.73 1.31
C LYS A 80 -39.66 43.55 0.35
N ASP A 81 -38.63 42.72 0.24
CA ASP A 81 -38.56 41.65 -0.75
C ASP A 81 -39.26 40.36 -0.26
N LYS A 82 -39.57 40.27 1.05
CA LYS A 82 -40.15 39.11 1.76
C LYS A 82 -39.33 37.80 1.64
N LYS A 83 -38.29 37.79 0.81
CA LYS A 83 -37.34 36.70 0.60
C LYS A 83 -35.93 37.25 0.42
N ALA A 84 -34.93 36.55 0.97
CA ALA A 84 -33.53 36.86 0.77
C ALA A 84 -32.72 35.56 0.66
N GLY A 85 -31.78 35.48 -0.29
CA GLY A 85 -30.76 34.43 -0.32
C GLY A 85 -29.58 34.84 0.55
N VAL A 86 -29.04 33.90 1.33
CA VAL A 86 -27.91 34.12 2.24
C VAL A 86 -26.92 32.96 2.18
N LEU A 87 -25.67 33.28 2.48
CA LEU A 87 -24.60 32.34 2.71
C LEU A 87 -24.24 32.39 4.19
N PHE A 88 -24.41 31.27 4.88
CA PHE A 88 -23.93 31.11 6.25
C PHE A 88 -22.47 30.64 6.19
N GLN A 89 -21.57 31.41 6.78
CA GLN A 89 -20.18 31.01 6.95
C GLN A 89 -20.09 29.90 7.99
N VAL A 90 -19.45 28.80 7.61
CA VAL A 90 -19.24 27.64 8.45
C VAL A 90 -17.89 27.78 9.16
N PRO A 91 -17.84 27.68 10.49
CA PRO A 91 -16.56 27.77 11.20
C PRO A 91 -15.63 26.64 10.77
N SER A 92 -14.32 26.93 10.72
CA SER A 92 -13.30 25.98 10.22
C SER A 92 -13.17 24.68 11.03
N GLY A 93 -13.82 24.59 12.20
CA GLY A 93 -13.87 23.41 13.07
C GLY A 93 -15.17 22.61 12.99
N ALA A 94 -16.12 23.01 12.13
CA ALA A 94 -17.42 22.36 12.05
C ALA A 94 -17.29 20.88 11.63
N THR A 95 -18.02 20.01 12.31
CA THR A 95 -18.05 18.57 12.04
C THR A 95 -19.48 18.06 11.91
N GLY A 96 -19.66 16.85 11.38
CA GLY A 96 -20.97 16.23 11.22
C GLY A 96 -21.83 16.88 10.14
N ILE A 97 -23.14 16.99 10.40
CA ILE A 97 -24.15 17.38 9.39
C ILE A 97 -23.89 18.77 8.81
N ILE A 98 -23.42 19.73 9.61
CA ILE A 98 -23.16 21.10 9.13
C ILE A 98 -22.03 21.10 8.09
N ALA A 99 -20.95 20.38 8.35
CA ALA A 99 -19.84 20.25 7.40
C ALA A 99 -20.28 19.51 6.12
N ASP A 100 -21.17 18.52 6.25
CA ASP A 100 -21.70 17.77 5.12
C ASP A 100 -22.58 18.66 4.21
N ILE A 101 -23.40 19.55 4.78
CA ILE A 101 -24.24 20.50 4.03
C ILE A 101 -23.37 21.55 3.32
N ALA A 102 -22.32 22.04 3.97
CA ALA A 102 -21.40 23.04 3.42
C ALA A 102 -20.69 22.57 2.14
N LYS A 103 -20.19 21.32 2.17
CA LYS A 103 -19.54 20.67 1.01
C LYS A 103 -20.44 20.54 -0.22
N ILE A 104 -21.76 20.57 -0.04
CA ILE A 104 -22.73 20.31 -1.10
C ILE A 104 -23.31 21.60 -1.65
N SER A 105 -23.77 22.49 -0.76
CA SER A 105 -24.52 23.70 -1.12
C SER A 105 -23.64 24.94 -1.37
N GLY A 106 -22.33 24.90 -1.09
CA GLY A 106 -21.44 26.05 -1.23
C GLY A 106 -19.99 25.71 -1.67
N LYS A 107 -19.04 26.58 -1.29
CA LYS A 107 -17.59 26.46 -1.55
C LYS A 107 -16.84 25.76 -0.40
N ASP A 108 -17.36 24.63 0.08
CA ASP A 108 -16.85 23.89 1.26
C ASP A 108 -16.93 24.62 2.61
N ASP A 109 -16.93 25.96 2.63
CA ASP A 109 -16.95 26.83 3.82
C ASP A 109 -18.27 27.61 4.02
N ASP A 110 -19.20 27.53 3.08
CA ASP A 110 -20.47 28.26 3.11
C ASP A 110 -21.69 27.35 2.91
N ILE A 111 -22.79 27.67 3.59
CA ILE A 111 -24.11 27.02 3.41
C ILE A 111 -25.08 28.00 2.74
N SER A 112 -25.60 27.61 1.58
CA SER A 112 -26.62 28.36 0.86
C SER A 112 -28.00 28.14 1.47
N ALA A 113 -28.68 29.24 1.83
CA ALA A 113 -30.04 29.19 2.37
C ALA A 113 -30.91 30.34 1.86
N SER A 114 -32.21 30.09 1.85
CA SER A 114 -33.24 31.08 1.55
C SER A 114 -34.00 31.45 2.82
N ILE A 115 -34.13 32.74 3.08
CA ILE A 115 -34.92 33.27 4.20
C ILE A 115 -36.22 33.79 3.63
N THR A 116 -37.34 33.41 4.21
CA THR A 116 -38.67 33.96 3.89
C THR A 116 -39.28 34.60 5.14
N LEU A 117 -39.77 35.83 5.00
CA LEU A 117 -40.45 36.53 6.10
C LEU A 117 -41.85 35.97 6.31
N LYS A 118 -42.19 35.57 7.54
CA LYS A 118 -43.55 35.16 7.93
C LYS A 118 -44.34 36.33 8.50
N LYS A 119 -43.77 37.04 9.48
CA LYS A 119 -44.38 38.19 10.14
C LYS A 119 -43.31 39.21 10.52
N ALA A 120 -43.65 40.49 10.49
CA ALA A 120 -42.76 41.57 10.93
C ALA A 120 -43.49 42.51 11.89
N SER A 121 -42.76 42.98 12.88
CA SER A 121 -43.09 44.07 13.81
C SER A 121 -41.97 45.11 13.75
N GLU A 122 -42.11 46.28 14.41
CA GLU A 122 -41.19 47.42 14.27
C GLU A 122 -39.71 47.06 14.46
N ASN A 123 -39.39 46.16 15.41
CA ASN A 123 -38.01 45.75 15.71
C ASN A 123 -37.76 44.23 15.65
N LYS A 124 -38.77 43.41 15.32
CA LYS A 124 -38.64 41.95 15.26
C LYS A 124 -39.27 41.38 14.00
N ALA A 125 -38.60 40.42 13.37
CA ALA A 125 -39.09 39.69 12.21
C ALA A 125 -39.09 38.19 12.49
N GLU A 126 -40.25 37.55 12.36
CA GLU A 126 -40.36 36.09 12.33
C GLU A 126 -39.97 35.61 10.93
N VAL A 127 -38.85 34.90 10.84
CA VAL A 127 -38.25 34.46 9.58
C VAL A 127 -38.21 32.93 9.51
N SER A 128 -38.37 32.43 8.30
CA SER A 128 -38.26 31.01 7.96
C SER A 128 -36.99 30.81 7.15
N VAL A 129 -36.00 30.16 7.73
CA VAL A 129 -34.73 29.83 7.07
C VAL A 129 -34.85 28.44 6.48
N LYS A 130 -34.66 28.31 5.17
CA LYS A 130 -34.70 27.04 4.44
C LYS A 130 -33.37 26.85 3.71
N MET A 131 -32.61 25.87 4.14
CA MET A 131 -31.34 25.49 3.49
C MET A 131 -31.61 24.88 2.12
N GLU A 132 -30.64 24.97 1.22
CA GLU A 132 -30.73 24.28 -0.07
C GLU A 132 -30.79 22.75 0.13
N PRO A 133 -31.56 22.04 -0.70
CA PRO A 133 -31.70 20.60 -0.57
C PRO A 133 -30.37 19.90 -0.84
N VAL A 134 -29.96 19.05 0.10
CA VAL A 134 -28.78 18.23 -0.02
C VAL A 134 -29.15 16.91 -0.70
N THR A 135 -28.62 16.71 -1.91
CA THR A 135 -28.83 15.47 -2.69
C THR A 135 -27.51 14.97 -3.28
N PHE A 136 -27.40 13.65 -3.47
CA PHE A 136 -26.25 13.00 -4.11
C PHE A 136 -24.89 13.35 -3.51
N ARG A 137 -24.83 13.44 -2.17
CA ARG A 137 -23.60 13.78 -1.45
C ARG A 137 -22.48 12.83 -1.83
N LYS A 138 -22.69 11.53 -1.66
CA LYS A 138 -21.63 10.53 -1.83
C LYS A 138 -21.20 10.45 -3.28
N ILE A 139 -22.11 10.64 -4.24
CA ILE A 139 -21.77 10.76 -5.66
C ILE A 139 -20.88 11.99 -5.94
N LYS A 140 -21.13 13.13 -5.28
CA LYS A 140 -20.25 14.30 -5.35
C LYS A 140 -18.89 14.02 -4.70
N ASP A 141 -18.88 13.39 -3.53
CA ASP A 141 -17.66 13.01 -2.79
C ASP A 141 -16.75 12.11 -3.65
N ILE A 142 -17.29 11.07 -4.30
CA ILE A 142 -16.48 10.19 -5.16
C ILE A 142 -15.94 10.91 -6.40
N THR A 143 -16.69 11.87 -6.96
CA THR A 143 -16.25 12.65 -8.14
C THR A 143 -15.08 13.56 -7.77
N ASN A 144 -15.22 14.28 -6.65
CA ASN A 144 -14.16 15.15 -6.12
C ASN A 144 -12.92 14.34 -5.74
N ALA A 145 -13.11 13.17 -5.12
CA ALA A 145 -12.03 12.25 -4.81
C ALA A 145 -11.28 11.81 -6.07
N ALA A 146 -11.99 11.42 -7.14
CA ALA A 146 -11.36 11.00 -8.39
C ALA A 146 -10.39 12.06 -8.95
N ILE A 147 -10.83 13.32 -8.98
CA ILE A 147 -10.04 14.45 -9.50
C ILE A 147 -8.86 14.76 -8.57
N SER A 148 -9.10 14.83 -7.25
CA SER A 148 -8.07 15.15 -6.25
C SER A 148 -6.96 14.09 -6.20
N PHE A 149 -7.33 12.80 -6.23
CA PHE A 149 -6.35 11.71 -6.22
C PHE A 149 -5.56 11.59 -7.53
N ALA A 150 -6.15 11.97 -8.67
CA ALA A 150 -5.40 12.05 -9.92
C ALA A 150 -4.28 13.11 -9.85
N GLY A 151 -4.54 14.28 -9.26
CA GLY A 151 -3.50 15.30 -9.02
C GLY A 151 -2.43 14.83 -8.03
N THR A 152 -2.88 14.24 -6.92
CA THR A 152 -1.99 13.66 -5.88
C THR A 152 -1.02 12.62 -6.46
N ALA A 153 -1.50 11.78 -7.39
CA ALA A 153 -0.66 10.78 -8.05
C ALA A 153 0.52 11.40 -8.81
N VAL A 154 0.28 12.53 -9.49
CA VAL A 154 1.30 13.25 -10.24
C VAL A 154 2.31 13.91 -9.30
N GLU A 155 1.85 14.53 -8.20
CA GLU A 155 2.73 15.13 -7.19
C GLU A 155 3.69 14.11 -6.58
N ILE A 156 3.16 12.95 -6.18
CA ILE A 156 3.99 11.86 -5.64
C ILE A 156 4.99 11.39 -6.69
N ALA A 157 4.55 11.21 -7.94
CA ALA A 157 5.43 10.76 -9.00
C ALA A 157 6.56 11.74 -9.32
N LEU A 158 6.30 13.05 -9.28
CA LEU A 158 7.34 14.08 -9.42
C LEU A 158 8.37 13.98 -8.30
N GLY A 159 7.93 13.75 -7.05
CA GLY A 159 8.84 13.46 -5.93
C GLY A 159 9.69 12.20 -6.15
N LEU A 160 9.08 11.15 -6.71
CA LEU A 160 9.77 9.89 -7.03
C LEU A 160 10.85 10.05 -8.09
N VAL A 161 10.65 10.91 -9.10
CA VAL A 161 11.62 11.13 -10.18
C VAL A 161 13.02 11.45 -9.62
N GLY A 162 13.12 12.40 -8.70
CA GLY A 162 14.41 12.82 -8.13
C GLY A 162 15.07 11.71 -7.31
N ILE A 163 14.30 11.06 -6.44
CA ILE A 163 14.84 10.03 -5.53
C ILE A 163 15.22 8.76 -6.30
N MET A 164 14.43 8.34 -7.30
CA MET A 164 14.75 7.19 -8.13
C MET A 164 15.95 7.44 -9.04
N ALA A 165 16.08 8.66 -9.60
CA ALA A 165 17.25 9.04 -10.38
C ALA A 165 18.53 8.97 -9.53
N MET A 166 18.50 9.54 -8.32
CA MET A 166 19.61 9.44 -7.38
C MET A 166 19.93 7.97 -7.05
N TRP A 167 18.93 7.19 -6.67
CA TRP A 167 19.15 5.82 -6.23
C TRP A 167 19.69 4.92 -7.34
N LEU A 168 19.08 4.91 -8.52
CA LEU A 168 19.56 4.11 -9.63
C LEU A 168 20.92 4.59 -10.15
N GLY A 169 21.21 5.90 -10.10
CA GLY A 169 22.55 6.42 -10.37
C GLY A 169 23.63 5.82 -9.45
N ILE A 170 23.37 5.79 -8.14
CA ILE A 170 24.28 5.19 -7.15
C ILE A 170 24.42 3.67 -7.35
N MET A 171 23.31 2.98 -7.63
CA MET A 171 23.35 1.55 -7.89
C MET A 171 24.11 1.21 -9.18
N LYS A 172 23.99 2.05 -10.22
CA LYS A 172 24.73 1.90 -11.48
C LYS A 172 26.24 2.04 -11.27
N ILE A 173 26.67 2.94 -10.37
CA ILE A 173 28.09 3.02 -9.98
C ILE A 173 28.55 1.71 -9.32
N ALA A 174 27.75 1.15 -8.41
CA ALA A 174 28.08 -0.11 -7.75
C ALA A 174 28.18 -1.28 -8.74
N GLU A 175 27.26 -1.34 -9.70
CA GLU A 175 27.28 -2.28 -10.82
C GLU A 175 28.57 -2.12 -11.65
N ALA A 176 28.86 -0.91 -12.13
CA ALA A 176 30.04 -0.61 -12.95
C ALA A 176 31.36 -0.84 -12.20
N ALA A 177 31.37 -0.66 -10.88
CA ALA A 177 32.52 -0.96 -10.03
C ALA A 177 32.73 -2.47 -9.79
N GLY A 178 31.83 -3.31 -10.33
CA GLY A 178 31.91 -4.76 -10.25
C GLY A 178 31.42 -5.33 -8.92
N LEU A 179 30.62 -4.59 -8.14
CA LEU A 179 30.09 -5.08 -6.86
C LEU A 179 29.23 -6.34 -7.06
N ILE A 180 28.47 -6.39 -8.16
CA ILE A 180 27.68 -7.57 -8.53
C ILE A 180 28.57 -8.81 -8.65
N ASN A 181 29.78 -8.68 -9.19
CA ASN A 181 30.71 -9.81 -9.32
C ASN A 181 31.22 -10.34 -7.98
N TYR A 182 31.38 -9.46 -6.99
CA TYR A 182 31.77 -9.85 -5.64
C TYR A 182 30.64 -10.58 -4.91
N ILE A 183 29.41 -10.07 -4.99
CA ILE A 183 28.22 -10.75 -4.46
C ILE A 183 28.05 -12.09 -5.19
N ALA A 184 28.20 -12.10 -6.51
CA ALA A 184 28.13 -13.30 -7.33
C ALA A 184 29.14 -14.36 -6.88
N ALA A 185 30.38 -13.97 -6.59
CA ALA A 185 31.41 -14.87 -6.07
C ALA A 185 31.02 -15.46 -4.69
N GLY A 186 30.41 -14.66 -3.82
CA GLY A 186 29.87 -15.11 -2.53
C GLY A 186 28.66 -16.06 -2.67
N MET A 187 27.86 -15.89 -3.72
CA MET A 187 26.69 -16.73 -3.99
C MET A 187 27.05 -18.09 -4.62
N ARG A 188 28.20 -18.22 -5.30
CA ARG A 188 28.66 -19.48 -5.91
C ARG A 188 28.54 -20.72 -5.01
N PRO A 189 29.03 -20.75 -3.75
CA PRO A 189 28.91 -21.93 -2.89
C PRO A 189 27.46 -22.27 -2.56
N ILE A 190 26.58 -21.27 -2.43
CA ILE A 190 25.16 -21.46 -2.15
C ILE A 190 24.48 -22.08 -3.38
N THR A 191 24.68 -21.49 -4.56
CA THR A 191 24.11 -21.99 -5.81
C THR A 191 24.58 -23.41 -6.12
N ARG A 192 25.86 -23.74 -5.90
CA ARG A 192 26.36 -25.12 -6.09
C ARG A 192 25.65 -26.15 -5.22
N ARG A 193 25.28 -25.79 -3.98
CA ARG A 193 24.53 -26.70 -3.09
C ARG A 193 23.05 -26.78 -3.43
N LEU A 194 22.44 -25.67 -3.86
CA LEU A 194 21.01 -25.62 -4.18
C LEU A 194 20.67 -26.27 -5.53
N PHE A 195 21.63 -26.28 -6.47
CA PHE A 195 21.46 -26.77 -7.84
C PHE A 195 22.46 -27.89 -8.17
N PRO A 196 22.33 -29.08 -7.54
CA PRO A 196 23.27 -30.19 -7.76
C PRO A 196 23.20 -30.78 -9.18
N ASP A 197 22.05 -30.62 -9.87
CA ASP A 197 21.81 -31.20 -11.20
C ASP A 197 22.46 -30.41 -12.34
N ILE A 198 23.05 -29.24 -12.06
CA ILE A 198 23.64 -28.37 -13.09
C ILE A 198 25.16 -28.56 -13.10
N PRO A 199 25.78 -28.85 -14.27
CA PRO A 199 27.23 -28.91 -14.40
C PRO A 199 27.88 -27.60 -13.95
N HIS A 200 28.98 -27.69 -13.20
CA HIS A 200 29.58 -26.51 -12.55
C HIS A 200 30.05 -25.41 -13.50
N ASP A 201 30.43 -25.78 -14.73
CA ASP A 201 30.91 -24.85 -15.75
C ASP A 201 29.80 -24.41 -16.73
N HIS A 202 28.55 -24.83 -16.47
CA HIS A 202 27.44 -24.47 -17.33
C HIS A 202 27.08 -22.98 -17.19
N PRO A 203 26.84 -22.24 -18.30
CA PRO A 203 26.48 -20.82 -18.28
C PRO A 203 25.30 -20.46 -17.37
N ALA A 204 24.35 -21.39 -17.20
CA ALA A 204 23.20 -21.24 -16.30
C ALA A 204 23.58 -20.79 -14.89
N ILE A 205 24.71 -21.29 -14.34
CA ILE A 205 25.17 -20.89 -13.01
C ILE A 205 25.49 -19.39 -12.98
N GLY A 206 26.17 -18.88 -14.01
CA GLY A 206 26.51 -17.45 -14.13
C GLY A 206 25.25 -16.60 -14.25
N SER A 207 24.37 -16.92 -15.19
CA SER A 207 23.11 -16.18 -15.43
C SER A 207 22.21 -16.14 -14.18
N MET A 208 22.06 -17.27 -13.47
CA MET A 208 21.29 -17.33 -12.23
C MET A 208 21.91 -16.48 -11.12
N ILE A 209 23.23 -16.54 -10.96
CA ILE A 209 23.93 -15.77 -9.93
C ILE A 209 23.78 -14.27 -10.19
N MET A 210 23.87 -13.83 -11.45
CA MET A 210 23.68 -12.43 -11.82
C MET A 210 22.25 -11.96 -11.52
N ASN A 211 21.26 -12.77 -11.86
CA ASN A 211 19.85 -12.50 -11.54
C ASN A 211 19.61 -12.38 -10.03
N ILE A 212 20.07 -13.36 -9.23
CA ILE A 212 19.90 -13.33 -7.77
C ILE A 212 20.62 -12.13 -7.15
N SER A 213 21.84 -11.82 -7.61
CA SER A 213 22.62 -10.69 -7.11
C SER A 213 21.97 -9.35 -7.45
N ALA A 214 21.38 -9.21 -8.64
CA ALA A 214 20.64 -8.01 -9.03
C ALA A 214 19.38 -7.82 -8.16
N ASN A 215 18.59 -8.87 -7.94
CA ASN A 215 17.44 -8.81 -7.02
C ASN A 215 17.88 -8.48 -5.59
N PHE A 216 18.97 -9.08 -5.11
CA PHE A 216 19.50 -8.84 -3.77
C PHE A 216 19.88 -7.37 -3.55
N LEU A 217 20.36 -6.70 -4.59
CA LEU A 217 20.69 -5.27 -4.59
C LEU A 217 19.49 -4.35 -4.86
N GLY A 218 18.29 -4.89 -5.11
CA GLY A 218 17.12 -4.09 -5.49
C GLY A 218 17.17 -3.55 -6.92
N LEU A 219 17.99 -4.14 -7.80
CA LEU A 219 18.12 -3.83 -9.23
C LEU A 219 17.13 -4.67 -10.07
N SER A 220 15.85 -4.70 -9.71
CA SER A 220 14.85 -5.63 -10.29
C SER A 220 14.70 -5.48 -11.83
N ASN A 221 14.93 -4.28 -12.38
CA ASN A 221 14.93 -4.05 -13.83
C ASN A 221 16.09 -4.74 -14.55
N ALA A 222 17.27 -4.81 -13.92
CA ALA A 222 18.43 -5.52 -14.45
C ALA A 222 18.35 -7.03 -14.20
N ALA A 223 17.63 -7.47 -13.16
CA ALA A 223 17.50 -8.88 -12.83
C ALA A 223 16.73 -9.69 -13.88
N THR A 224 15.69 -9.11 -14.49
CA THR A 224 14.81 -9.80 -15.44
C THR A 224 15.54 -10.36 -16.68
N PRO A 225 16.37 -9.59 -17.42
CA PRO A 225 17.10 -10.15 -18.57
C PRO A 225 18.04 -11.30 -18.17
N PHE A 226 18.71 -11.22 -17.02
CA PHE A 226 19.52 -12.32 -16.50
C PHE A 226 18.67 -13.53 -16.12
N GLY A 227 17.47 -13.32 -15.60
CA GLY A 227 16.55 -14.39 -15.24
C GLY A 227 15.98 -15.12 -16.46
N LEU A 228 15.64 -14.38 -17.51
CA LEU A 228 15.25 -14.96 -18.80
C LEU A 228 16.39 -15.78 -19.40
N LYS A 229 17.61 -15.21 -19.42
CA LYS A 229 18.81 -15.93 -19.89
C LYS A 229 19.08 -17.18 -19.07
N ALA A 230 18.96 -17.10 -17.74
CA ALA A 230 19.10 -18.24 -16.85
C ALA A 230 18.06 -19.33 -17.15
N MET A 231 16.81 -18.96 -17.46
CA MET A 231 15.80 -19.94 -17.85
C MET A 231 16.12 -20.61 -19.18
N GLU A 232 16.56 -19.87 -20.19
CA GLU A 232 17.03 -20.44 -21.47
C GLU A 232 18.16 -21.44 -21.24
N ASP A 233 19.15 -21.06 -20.42
CA ASP A 233 20.30 -21.91 -20.09
C ASP A 233 19.88 -23.13 -19.25
N LEU A 234 18.87 -23.00 -18.38
CA LEU A 234 18.30 -24.14 -17.65
C LEU A 234 17.50 -25.06 -18.57
N ASP A 235 16.80 -24.50 -19.57
CA ASP A 235 16.03 -25.28 -20.52
C ASP A 235 16.92 -26.03 -21.52
N SER A 236 18.12 -25.53 -21.84
CA SER A 236 19.09 -26.28 -22.66
C SER A 236 19.46 -27.64 -22.04
N LEU A 237 19.43 -27.72 -20.71
CA LEU A 237 19.65 -28.95 -19.93
C LEU A 237 18.37 -29.77 -19.69
N ASN A 238 17.21 -29.25 -20.11
CA ASN A 238 15.92 -29.89 -19.88
C ASN A 238 15.68 -31.06 -20.85
N LYS A 239 15.60 -32.27 -20.29
CA LYS A 239 15.30 -33.51 -21.03
C LYS A 239 13.82 -33.62 -21.44
N GLU A 240 12.91 -32.99 -20.70
CA GLU A 240 11.47 -33.03 -20.94
C GLU A 240 10.92 -31.63 -21.27
N LYS A 241 11.01 -31.27 -22.56
CA LYS A 241 10.53 -29.96 -23.04
C LYS A 241 9.06 -29.72 -22.68
N GLY A 242 8.76 -28.49 -22.27
CA GLY A 242 7.43 -28.09 -21.81
C GLY A 242 7.12 -28.42 -20.33
N THR A 243 8.01 -29.12 -19.63
CA THR A 243 7.88 -29.45 -18.19
C THR A 243 9.04 -28.85 -17.39
N ALA A 244 8.73 -28.16 -16.29
CA ALA A 244 9.75 -27.51 -15.46
C ALA A 244 10.71 -28.52 -14.80
N THR A 245 12.02 -28.27 -14.83
CA THR A 245 13.01 -29.07 -14.09
C THR A 245 13.06 -28.68 -12.61
N ASN A 246 13.69 -29.52 -11.76
CA ASN A 246 13.86 -29.19 -10.34
C ASN A 246 14.69 -27.91 -10.15
N ALA A 247 15.71 -27.71 -10.99
CA ALA A 247 16.49 -26.50 -11.05
C ALA A 247 15.62 -25.28 -11.39
N MET A 248 14.79 -25.36 -12.43
CA MET A 248 13.87 -24.26 -12.76
C MET A 248 12.91 -23.93 -11.61
N CYS A 249 12.30 -24.94 -10.98
CA CYS A 249 11.42 -24.72 -9.82
C CYS A 249 12.15 -24.03 -8.66
N THR A 250 13.38 -24.48 -8.35
CA THR A 250 14.21 -23.92 -7.27
C THR A 250 14.61 -22.48 -7.58
N PHE A 251 15.07 -22.20 -8.80
CA PHE A 251 15.46 -20.87 -9.25
C PHE A 251 14.30 -19.87 -9.21
N LEU A 252 13.12 -20.33 -9.63
CA LEU A 252 11.92 -19.50 -9.59
C LEU A 252 11.47 -19.21 -8.17
N THR A 253 11.54 -20.20 -7.28
CA THR A 253 11.18 -20.02 -5.86
C THR A 253 12.12 -19.02 -5.18
N LEU A 254 13.42 -19.03 -5.51
CA LEU A 254 14.37 -18.03 -5.05
C LEU A 254 14.04 -16.62 -5.55
N ASN A 255 13.65 -16.50 -6.82
CA ASN A 255 13.22 -15.21 -7.38
C ASN A 255 11.96 -14.69 -6.70
N THR A 256 10.96 -15.55 -6.49
CA THR A 256 9.75 -15.22 -5.74
C THR A 256 10.06 -14.76 -4.31
N ALA A 257 10.90 -15.49 -3.59
CA ALA A 257 11.21 -15.16 -2.21
C ALA A 257 11.94 -13.82 -2.10
N GLY A 258 12.59 -13.37 -3.18
CA GLY A 258 12.91 -11.96 -3.40
C GLY A 258 13.79 -11.37 -2.30
N MET A 259 14.73 -12.15 -1.74
CA MET A 259 15.66 -11.67 -0.70
C MET A 259 16.33 -10.38 -1.17
N THR A 260 15.84 -9.26 -0.66
CA THR A 260 16.22 -7.91 -1.10
C THR A 260 16.89 -7.24 0.09
N LEU A 261 18.17 -6.91 -0.07
CA LEU A 261 18.93 -6.25 0.98
C LEU A 261 18.44 -4.82 1.22
N ILE A 262 18.10 -4.11 0.13
CA ILE A 262 17.70 -2.72 0.19
C ILE A 262 16.42 -2.53 -0.64
N PRO A 263 15.25 -2.35 -0.01
CA PRO A 263 13.98 -2.12 -0.70
C PRO A 263 13.88 -0.69 -1.23
N ALA A 264 14.75 -0.36 -2.19
CA ALA A 264 14.98 0.97 -2.74
C ALA A 264 13.69 1.71 -3.13
N THR A 265 12.81 1.05 -3.88
CA THR A 265 11.56 1.66 -4.35
C THR A 265 10.63 2.03 -3.19
N ALA A 266 10.53 1.18 -2.16
CA ALA A 266 9.73 1.49 -0.99
C ALA A 266 10.33 2.63 -0.17
N ILE A 267 11.67 2.66 0.00
CA ILE A 267 12.38 3.78 0.63
C ILE A 267 12.11 5.08 -0.12
N ALA A 268 12.18 5.04 -1.46
CA ALA A 268 11.94 6.21 -2.31
C ALA A 268 10.51 6.74 -2.18
N ILE A 269 9.51 5.86 -2.16
CA ILE A 269 8.10 6.23 -1.97
C ILE A 269 7.86 6.81 -0.58
N ARG A 270 8.43 6.21 0.47
CA ARG A 270 8.34 6.74 1.83
C ARG A 270 8.95 8.14 1.93
N ALA A 271 10.14 8.33 1.36
CA ALA A 271 10.82 9.62 1.33
C ALA A 271 10.01 10.67 0.54
N ALA A 272 9.51 10.32 -0.64
CA ALA A 272 8.66 11.20 -1.45
C ALA A 272 7.35 11.59 -0.73
N ALA A 273 6.83 10.71 0.14
CA ALA A 273 5.66 10.96 0.96
C ALA A 273 5.95 11.72 2.27
N GLY A 274 7.20 12.15 2.51
CA GLY A 274 7.57 12.96 3.69
C GLY A 274 7.94 12.16 4.94
N SER A 275 8.34 10.89 4.80
CA SER A 275 8.82 10.06 5.92
C SER A 275 10.04 10.69 6.60
N THR A 276 10.01 10.70 7.93
CA THR A 276 11.15 11.10 8.76
C THR A 276 12.24 10.03 8.79
N GLN A 277 11.87 8.76 8.63
CA GLN A 277 12.78 7.62 8.61
C GLN A 277 12.47 6.65 7.44
N PRO A 278 12.78 7.03 6.19
CA PRO A 278 12.44 6.21 5.02
C PRO A 278 13.08 4.81 5.05
N ALA A 279 14.29 4.70 5.63
CA ALA A 279 15.11 3.49 5.65
C ALA A 279 14.79 2.52 6.81
N VAL A 280 13.84 2.83 7.70
CA VAL A 280 13.47 1.97 8.85
C VAL A 280 13.04 0.55 8.42
N ILE A 281 12.56 0.41 7.19
CA ILE A 281 12.05 -0.84 6.61
C ILE A 281 13.15 -1.81 6.16
N ILE A 282 14.43 -1.39 6.12
CA ILE A 282 15.51 -2.26 5.64
C ILE A 282 15.61 -3.53 6.49
N GLY A 283 15.66 -3.37 7.81
CA GLY A 283 15.77 -4.50 8.75
C GLY A 283 14.55 -5.42 8.72
N THR A 284 13.35 -4.85 8.67
CA THR A 284 12.10 -5.61 8.64
C THR A 284 11.93 -6.39 7.34
N SER A 285 12.24 -5.78 6.19
CA SER A 285 12.19 -6.43 4.88
C SER A 285 13.25 -7.53 4.74
N LEU A 286 14.46 -7.30 5.23
CA LEU A 286 15.51 -8.33 5.21
C LEU A 286 15.11 -9.54 6.06
N PHE A 287 14.56 -9.32 7.25
CA PHE A 287 14.08 -10.39 8.12
C PHE A 287 12.96 -11.19 7.45
N ALA A 288 11.92 -10.52 6.98
CA ALA A 288 10.78 -11.16 6.35
C ALA A 288 11.16 -11.93 5.08
N SER A 289 12.01 -11.35 4.22
CA SER A 289 12.48 -11.99 2.99
C SER A 289 13.44 -13.16 3.25
N ALA A 290 14.24 -13.12 4.33
CA ALA A 290 15.06 -14.25 4.74
C ALA A 290 14.20 -15.45 5.17
N CYS A 291 13.15 -15.19 5.95
CA CYS A 291 12.16 -16.20 6.32
C CYS A 291 11.42 -16.75 5.08
N ALA A 292 10.98 -15.88 4.17
CA ALA A 292 10.35 -16.28 2.90
C ALA A 292 11.26 -17.20 2.07
N THR A 293 12.54 -16.84 1.96
CA THR A 293 13.55 -17.60 1.22
C THR A 293 13.78 -18.97 1.84
N THR A 294 13.89 -19.04 3.15
CA THR A 294 14.08 -20.31 3.85
C THR A 294 12.85 -21.21 3.72
N ALA A 295 11.64 -20.68 3.93
CA ALA A 295 10.41 -21.44 3.78
C ALA A 295 10.20 -21.92 2.33
N GLY A 296 10.44 -21.05 1.34
CA GLY A 296 10.38 -21.40 -0.08
C GLY A 296 11.37 -22.51 -0.45
N LEU A 297 12.62 -22.39 0.00
CA LEU A 297 13.65 -23.42 -0.24
C LEU A 297 13.29 -24.76 0.42
N ILE A 298 12.76 -24.74 1.65
CA ILE A 298 12.29 -25.95 2.32
C ILE A 298 11.12 -26.57 1.53
N ALA A 299 10.15 -25.76 1.10
CA ALA A 299 8.99 -26.22 0.35
C ALA A 299 9.40 -26.83 -1.00
N VAL A 300 10.23 -26.15 -1.79
CA VAL A 300 10.63 -26.61 -3.12
C VAL A 300 11.47 -27.89 -3.03
N LYS A 301 12.41 -27.99 -2.07
CA LYS A 301 13.22 -29.20 -1.86
C LYS A 301 12.41 -30.36 -1.29
N THR A 302 11.36 -30.06 -0.55
CA THR A 302 10.41 -31.06 -0.08
C THR A 302 9.60 -31.61 -1.26
N PHE A 303 8.99 -30.75 -2.08
CA PHE A 303 8.24 -31.14 -3.28
C PHE A 303 9.07 -31.84 -4.35
N GLU A 304 10.36 -31.49 -4.47
CA GLU A 304 11.31 -32.17 -5.33
C GLU A 304 11.38 -33.67 -5.04
N LYS A 305 11.46 -34.07 -3.77
CA LYS A 305 11.48 -35.48 -3.35
C LYS A 305 10.17 -36.21 -3.62
N PHE A 306 9.03 -35.53 -3.50
CA PHE A 306 7.72 -36.10 -3.78
C PHE A 306 7.48 -36.45 -5.25
N SER A 307 8.12 -35.72 -6.17
CA SER A 307 7.87 -35.84 -7.60
C SER A 307 8.57 -37.04 -8.27
N MET A 308 9.48 -37.75 -7.57
CA MET A 308 10.26 -38.86 -8.16
C MET A 308 9.62 -40.25 -8.04
N HIS A 309 8.61 -40.49 -7.17
CA HIS A 309 7.91 -41.79 -7.12
C HIS A 309 6.51 -41.70 -6.46
N ARG A 310 5.46 -42.05 -7.21
CA ARG A 310 4.04 -42.02 -6.75
C ARG A 310 3.77 -42.93 -5.53
N SER A 311 4.59 -43.96 -5.31
CA SER A 311 4.44 -44.92 -4.19
C SER A 311 5.18 -44.52 -2.90
N GLU A 312 6.23 -43.69 -2.99
CA GLU A 312 6.97 -43.19 -1.82
C GLU A 312 6.30 -41.95 -1.20
N GLY A 313 5.65 -41.12 -2.02
CA GLY A 313 4.90 -39.94 -1.57
C GLY A 313 3.78 -40.27 -0.58
N LEU A 314 3.10 -41.41 -0.73
CA LEU A 314 2.04 -41.87 0.19
C LEU A 314 2.61 -42.31 1.55
N LYS A 315 3.75 -43.02 1.54
CA LYS A 315 4.46 -43.45 2.77
C LYS A 315 5.08 -42.28 3.52
N PHE A 316 5.58 -41.28 2.80
CA PHE A 316 6.12 -40.05 3.39
C PHE A 316 5.01 -39.09 3.85
N LEU A 317 3.85 -38.99 3.16
CA LEU A 317 2.65 -38.30 3.68
C LEU A 317 2.13 -38.94 4.96
N ALA A 318 2.17 -40.27 5.09
CA ALA A 318 1.84 -40.91 6.36
C ALA A 318 2.85 -40.57 7.47
N ASN A 319 4.13 -40.37 7.13
CA ASN A 319 5.18 -40.00 8.07
C ASN A 319 5.19 -38.50 8.42
N ILE A 320 4.91 -37.62 7.46
CA ILE A 320 4.69 -36.18 7.66
C ILE A 320 3.36 -35.96 8.34
N ALA A 321 2.26 -36.62 8.00
CA ALA A 321 1.02 -36.51 8.77
C ALA A 321 1.27 -36.92 10.22
N LYS A 322 1.99 -38.03 10.47
CA LYS A 322 2.43 -38.42 11.83
C LYS A 322 3.31 -37.38 12.53
N LYS A 323 4.25 -36.73 11.84
CA LYS A 323 5.15 -35.71 12.44
C LYS A 323 4.53 -34.30 12.51
N SER A 324 3.73 -33.90 11.53
CA SER A 324 3.00 -32.63 11.43
C SER A 324 1.77 -32.58 12.34
N ILE A 325 1.21 -33.72 12.74
CA ILE A 325 0.26 -33.79 13.88
C ILE A 325 0.90 -33.25 15.17
N PHE A 326 2.23 -33.27 15.29
CA PHE A 326 2.96 -32.67 16.41
C PHE A 326 3.59 -31.31 16.07
N VAL A 327 4.21 -31.15 14.90
CA VAL A 327 4.98 -29.94 14.57
C VAL A 327 4.11 -28.76 14.12
N LEU A 328 3.05 -29.00 13.36
CA LEU A 328 2.17 -27.94 12.85
C LEU A 328 1.31 -27.28 13.94
N PRO A 329 0.72 -28.03 14.90
CA PRO A 329 0.06 -27.40 16.04
C PRO A 329 1.08 -26.82 17.02
N VAL A 330 2.33 -27.29 17.12
CA VAL A 330 3.35 -26.64 17.96
C VAL A 330 3.85 -25.34 17.35
N LEU A 331 4.10 -25.27 16.03
CA LEU A 331 4.43 -24.02 15.32
C LEU A 331 3.22 -23.08 15.23
N GLY A 332 2.02 -23.63 15.09
CA GLY A 332 0.76 -22.88 15.13
C GLY A 332 0.45 -22.36 16.52
N LEU A 333 0.73 -23.13 17.58
CA LEU A 333 0.62 -22.73 18.98
C LEU A 333 1.71 -21.74 19.36
N LEU A 334 2.96 -21.93 18.92
CA LEU A 334 4.03 -20.94 19.11
C LEU A 334 3.69 -19.66 18.36
N GLY A 335 3.32 -19.75 17.09
CA GLY A 335 2.84 -18.61 16.30
C GLY A 335 1.66 -17.90 16.97
N TRP A 336 0.67 -18.65 17.47
CA TRP A 336 -0.49 -18.12 18.18
C TRP A 336 -0.13 -17.55 19.56
N LEU A 337 0.77 -18.17 20.33
CA LEU A 337 1.27 -17.67 21.63
C LEU A 337 2.09 -16.39 21.47
N PHE A 338 2.83 -16.26 20.37
CA PHE A 338 3.55 -15.04 20.00
C PHE A 338 2.60 -13.95 19.46
N PHE A 339 1.62 -14.30 18.61
CA PHE A 339 0.63 -13.35 18.07
C PHE A 339 -0.41 -12.88 19.10
N SER A 340 -0.71 -13.69 20.12
CA SER A 340 -1.64 -13.36 21.21
C SER A 340 -1.06 -12.41 22.25
N GLY A 341 0.23 -12.07 22.18
CA GLY A 341 0.90 -11.19 23.13
C GLY A 341 1.13 -11.82 24.51
N ILE A 342 0.98 -13.15 24.64
CA ILE A 342 1.21 -13.88 25.89
C ILE A 342 2.70 -14.07 26.17
N VAL A 343 3.54 -14.12 25.12
CA VAL A 343 5.00 -14.24 25.25
C VAL A 343 5.64 -12.85 25.35
N ASP A 344 6.03 -12.47 26.55
CA ASP A 344 6.84 -11.27 26.80
C ASP A 344 8.30 -11.52 26.35
N LEU A 345 8.75 -10.84 25.28
CA LEU A 345 10.11 -10.97 24.76
C LEU A 345 11.18 -10.54 25.76
N ASN A 346 10.81 -9.71 26.73
CA ASN A 346 11.68 -9.34 27.84
C ASN A 346 12.02 -10.56 28.71
N ALA A 347 11.10 -11.53 28.84
CA ALA A 347 11.36 -12.79 29.54
C ALA A 347 12.32 -13.72 28.77
N LEU A 348 12.49 -13.52 27.46
CA LEU A 348 13.47 -14.21 26.61
C LEU A 348 14.82 -13.45 26.50
N GLY A 349 14.97 -12.31 27.20
CA GLY A 349 16.19 -11.50 27.19
C GLY A 349 16.36 -10.63 25.92
N ILE A 350 15.35 -10.53 25.07
CA ILE A 350 15.38 -9.68 23.86
C ILE A 350 14.65 -8.38 24.20
N ASN A 351 15.41 -7.35 24.57
CA ASN A 351 14.85 -6.02 24.82
C ASN A 351 14.46 -5.36 23.48
N THR A 352 13.16 -5.22 23.26
CA THR A 352 12.57 -4.67 22.02
C THR A 352 12.98 -3.22 21.76
N GLU A 353 13.19 -2.42 22.82
CA GLU A 353 13.69 -1.05 22.69
C GLU A 353 15.13 -1.00 22.20
N THR A 354 15.96 -1.95 22.64
CA THR A 354 17.34 -2.06 22.16
C THR A 354 17.38 -2.48 20.71
N LEU A 355 16.55 -3.46 20.32
CA LEU A 355 16.44 -3.91 18.93
C LEU A 355 15.97 -2.77 18.01
N LYS A 356 14.95 -2.01 18.43
CA LYS A 356 14.46 -0.83 17.71
C LYS A 356 15.55 0.23 17.56
N SER A 357 16.25 0.56 18.65
CA SER A 357 17.34 1.56 18.63
C SER A 357 18.49 1.17 17.69
N VAL A 358 18.82 -0.13 17.62
CA VAL A 358 19.83 -0.64 16.68
C VAL A 358 19.36 -0.50 15.24
N ILE A 359 18.10 -0.83 14.95
CA ILE A 359 17.51 -0.68 13.61
C ILE A 359 17.47 0.79 13.21
N ASP A 360 16.99 1.69 14.08
CA ASP A 360 16.90 3.13 13.81
C ASP A 360 18.31 3.72 13.54
N GLY A 361 19.30 3.35 14.36
CA GLY A 361 20.69 3.76 14.16
C GLY A 361 21.30 3.26 12.85
N PHE A 362 21.05 1.99 12.50
CA PHE A 362 21.49 1.43 11.23
C PHE A 362 20.79 2.12 10.04
N SER A 363 19.49 2.33 10.12
CA SER A 363 18.67 2.95 9.07
C SER A 363 19.06 4.41 8.82
N ALA A 364 19.38 5.18 9.87
CA ALA A 364 19.84 6.56 9.73
C ALA A 364 21.19 6.67 9.00
N LEU A 365 22.10 5.73 9.26
CA LEU A 365 23.42 5.70 8.63
C LEU A 365 23.45 4.95 7.29
N ALA A 366 22.46 4.08 7.02
CA ALA A 366 22.45 3.21 5.85
C ALA A 366 22.62 3.99 4.54
N ILE A 367 21.78 5.01 4.29
CA ILE A 367 21.81 5.75 3.02
C ILE A 367 23.13 6.51 2.83
N PRO A 368 23.60 7.36 3.78
CA PRO A 368 24.89 8.04 3.64
C PRO A 368 26.06 7.08 3.44
N VAL A 369 26.10 5.97 4.19
CA VAL A 369 27.17 4.97 4.10
C VAL A 369 27.13 4.24 2.75
N ILE A 370 25.95 3.90 2.23
CA ILE A 370 25.80 3.26 0.91
C ILE A 370 26.30 4.21 -0.18
N ILE A 371 25.86 5.47 -0.18
CA ILE A 371 26.29 6.47 -1.16
C ILE A 371 27.81 6.63 -1.12
N PHE A 372 28.36 6.89 0.06
CA PHE A 372 29.80 7.11 0.22
C PHE A 372 30.61 5.88 -0.19
N SER A 373 30.20 4.69 0.26
CA SER A 373 30.92 3.44 -0.04
C SER A 373 30.89 3.11 -1.53
N PHE A 374 29.75 3.24 -2.22
CA PHE A 374 29.66 2.92 -3.64
C PHE A 374 30.43 3.91 -4.50
N VAL A 375 30.37 5.21 -4.17
CA VAL A 375 31.19 6.23 -4.83
C VAL A 375 32.68 5.97 -4.59
N ALA A 376 33.09 5.70 -3.34
CA ALA A 376 34.48 5.41 -3.00
C ALA A 376 35.02 4.17 -3.73
N ILE A 377 34.23 3.08 -3.79
CA ILE A 377 34.58 1.86 -4.53
C ILE A 377 34.65 2.16 -6.03
N GLY A 378 33.74 2.95 -6.58
CA GLY A 378 33.76 3.39 -7.98
C GLY A 378 35.03 4.17 -8.32
N LEU A 379 35.42 5.13 -7.48
CA LEU A 379 36.65 5.89 -7.62
C LEU A 379 37.89 4.99 -7.52
N TYR A 380 37.93 4.08 -6.53
CA TYR A 380 39.03 3.13 -6.36
C TYR A 380 39.20 2.21 -7.58
N LYS A 381 38.09 1.79 -8.18
CA LYS A 381 38.05 0.96 -9.40
C LYS A 381 38.24 1.76 -10.69
N LYS A 382 38.50 3.08 -10.61
CA LYS A 382 38.68 3.99 -11.75
C LYS A 382 37.48 4.02 -12.70
N VAL A 383 36.27 3.89 -12.16
CA VAL A 383 35.02 4.07 -12.91
C VAL A 383 34.78 5.55 -13.13
N HIS A 384 34.23 5.94 -14.29
CA HIS A 384 33.75 7.29 -14.56
C HIS A 384 32.47 7.58 -13.77
N VAL A 385 32.61 7.80 -12.46
CA VAL A 385 31.51 7.84 -11.48
C VAL A 385 30.39 8.80 -11.91
N TYR A 386 30.74 9.99 -12.40
CA TYR A 386 29.75 10.97 -12.84
C TYR A 386 28.93 10.48 -14.04
N ASP A 387 29.58 10.01 -15.11
CA ASP A 387 28.90 9.58 -16.32
C ASP A 387 27.99 8.37 -16.06
N VAL A 388 28.49 7.40 -15.29
CA VAL A 388 27.74 6.20 -14.88
C VAL A 388 26.56 6.58 -13.99
N PHE A 389 26.74 7.53 -13.07
CA PHE A 389 25.64 8.05 -12.26
C PHE A 389 24.55 8.67 -13.14
N ILE A 390 24.91 9.49 -14.13
CA ILE A 390 23.96 10.12 -15.04
C ILE A 390 23.21 9.08 -15.88
N GLU A 391 23.89 8.00 -16.32
CA GLU A 391 23.25 6.89 -17.01
C GLU A 391 22.18 6.22 -16.12
N GLY A 392 22.55 5.84 -14.89
CA GLY A 392 21.60 5.26 -13.94
C GLY A 392 20.47 6.23 -13.55
N ALA A 393 20.76 7.52 -13.47
CA ALA A 393 19.77 8.55 -13.19
C ALA A 393 18.72 8.68 -14.30
N LYS A 394 19.12 8.57 -15.57
CA LYS A 394 18.21 8.54 -16.73
C LYS A 394 17.30 7.30 -16.69
N GLU A 395 17.83 6.14 -16.31
CA GLU A 395 17.02 4.95 -16.08
C GLU A 395 15.98 5.19 -14.96
N GLY A 396 16.40 5.77 -13.84
CA GLY A 396 15.54 6.08 -12.69
C GLY A 396 14.40 7.03 -13.05
N PHE A 397 14.71 8.06 -13.84
CA PHE A 397 13.72 8.97 -14.40
C PHE A 397 12.67 8.22 -15.25
N GLY A 398 13.12 7.33 -16.14
CA GLY A 398 12.24 6.53 -16.98
C GLY A 398 11.32 5.59 -16.18
N VAL A 399 11.82 5.01 -15.09
CA VAL A 399 11.02 4.15 -14.21
C VAL A 399 9.94 4.97 -13.49
N ALA A 400 10.29 6.14 -12.94
CA ALA A 400 9.34 7.02 -12.28
C ALA A 400 8.20 7.44 -13.23
N LEU A 401 8.51 7.78 -14.48
CA LEU A 401 7.49 8.09 -15.49
C LEU A 401 6.57 6.91 -15.81
N ARG A 402 7.12 5.69 -15.87
CA ARG A 402 6.32 4.47 -16.09
C ARG A 402 5.37 4.18 -14.93
N ILE A 403 5.67 4.65 -13.72
CA ILE A 403 4.84 4.44 -12.53
C ILE A 403 3.62 5.37 -12.51
N ILE A 404 3.70 6.58 -13.10
CA ILE A 404 2.62 7.59 -13.10
C ILE A 404 1.26 7.02 -13.48
N PRO A 405 1.07 6.32 -14.63
CA PRO A 405 -0.25 5.88 -15.04
C PRO A 405 -0.86 4.86 -14.06
N TYR A 406 -0.03 4.02 -13.47
CA TYR A 406 -0.45 3.04 -12.48
C TYR A 406 -0.87 3.71 -11.16
N LEU A 407 -0.12 4.72 -10.72
CA LEU A 407 -0.49 5.53 -9.56
C LEU A 407 -1.80 6.25 -9.79
N VAL A 408 -1.96 6.95 -10.92
CA VAL A 408 -3.20 7.68 -11.25
C VAL A 408 -4.39 6.73 -11.24
N ALA A 409 -4.31 5.59 -11.93
CA ALA A 409 -5.42 4.65 -12.02
C ALA A 409 -5.82 4.09 -10.64
N MET A 410 -4.85 3.63 -9.84
CA MET A 410 -5.14 2.98 -8.56
C MET A 410 -5.49 3.98 -7.45
N LEU A 411 -4.80 5.11 -7.35
CA LEU A 411 -5.11 6.16 -6.38
C LEU A 411 -6.51 6.72 -6.63
N MET A 412 -6.88 6.92 -7.90
CA MET A 412 -8.24 7.32 -8.25
C MET A 412 -9.28 6.27 -7.81
N ALA A 413 -9.09 4.99 -8.16
CA ALA A 413 -10.06 3.94 -7.82
C ALA A 413 -10.22 3.74 -6.30
N ILE A 414 -9.10 3.70 -5.57
CA ILE A 414 -9.14 3.55 -4.11
C ILE A 414 -9.69 4.82 -3.45
N GLY A 415 -9.34 6.01 -3.96
CA GLY A 415 -9.88 7.29 -3.52
C GLY A 415 -11.41 7.35 -3.65
N ILE A 416 -11.96 6.94 -4.80
CA ILE A 416 -13.41 6.80 -5.03
C ILE A 416 -14.00 5.79 -4.04
N PHE A 417 -13.39 4.61 -3.88
CA PHE A 417 -13.88 3.56 -2.98
C PHE A 417 -13.86 3.97 -1.49
N ARG A 418 -12.88 4.79 -1.09
CA ARG A 418 -12.80 5.33 0.27
C ARG A 418 -13.82 6.44 0.49
N ALA A 419 -13.97 7.37 -0.46
CA ALA A 419 -14.94 8.45 -0.39
C ALA A 419 -16.40 7.93 -0.37
N SER A 420 -16.67 6.81 -1.03
CA SER A 420 -17.98 6.16 -1.00
C SER A 420 -18.33 5.53 0.35
N GLY A 421 -17.38 5.37 1.28
CA GLY A 421 -17.56 4.59 2.51
C GLY A 421 -17.43 3.07 2.30
N GLY A 422 -17.00 2.62 1.11
CA GLY A 422 -16.80 1.21 0.81
C GLY A 422 -15.64 0.59 1.62
N MET A 423 -14.62 1.39 1.95
CA MET A 423 -13.49 0.93 2.75
C MET A 423 -13.91 0.50 4.16
N ASP A 424 -14.77 1.27 4.83
CA ASP A 424 -15.24 0.95 6.18
C ASP A 424 -15.99 -0.40 6.21
N PHE A 425 -16.81 -0.64 5.18
CA PHE A 425 -17.49 -1.92 5.00
C PHE A 425 -16.51 -3.07 4.75
N LEU A 426 -15.51 -2.86 3.89
CA LEU A 426 -14.46 -3.85 3.62
C LEU A 426 -13.68 -4.20 4.88
N VAL A 427 -13.30 -3.20 5.68
CA VAL A 427 -12.63 -3.39 6.97
C VAL A 427 -13.53 -4.21 7.89
N TRP A 428 -14.79 -3.84 8.06
CA TRP A 428 -15.74 -4.58 8.89
C TRP A 428 -15.86 -6.06 8.53
N VAL A 429 -15.90 -6.39 7.23
CA VAL A 429 -15.98 -7.79 6.75
C VAL A 429 -14.68 -8.56 6.95
N LEU A 430 -13.53 -7.92 6.75
CA LEU A 430 -12.23 -8.59 6.74
C LEU A 430 -11.52 -8.61 8.09
N SER A 431 -11.84 -7.67 8.99
CA SER A 431 -11.25 -7.59 10.33
C SER A 431 -11.30 -8.92 11.10
N PRO A 432 -12.39 -9.71 11.11
CA PRO A 432 -12.43 -10.97 11.85
C PRO A 432 -11.35 -11.97 11.42
N VAL A 433 -10.96 -11.98 10.15
CA VAL A 433 -9.95 -12.91 9.61
C VAL A 433 -8.55 -12.32 9.72
N THR A 434 -8.41 -11.05 9.36
CA THR A 434 -7.10 -10.37 9.32
C THR A 434 -6.55 -10.11 10.73
N ASN A 435 -7.43 -9.88 11.72
CA ASN A 435 -7.03 -9.77 13.13
C ASN A 435 -6.47 -11.07 13.72
N LEU A 436 -6.80 -12.26 13.16
CA LEU A 436 -6.24 -13.54 13.64
C LEU A 436 -4.72 -13.59 13.51
N VAL A 437 -4.18 -12.89 12.51
CA VAL A 437 -2.74 -12.79 12.23
C VAL A 437 -2.23 -11.38 12.51
N GLY A 438 -2.97 -10.56 13.26
CA GLY A 438 -2.57 -9.19 13.56
C GLY A 438 -2.39 -8.28 12.33
N MET A 439 -3.00 -8.58 11.19
CA MET A 439 -2.90 -7.71 10.02
C MET A 439 -4.07 -6.71 10.01
N PRO A 440 -3.84 -5.40 9.91
CA PRO A 440 -4.92 -4.45 9.61
C PRO A 440 -5.61 -4.82 8.29
N ALA A 441 -6.92 -4.74 8.22
CA ALA A 441 -7.69 -5.18 7.06
C ALA A 441 -7.33 -4.41 5.79
N GLU A 442 -6.96 -3.15 5.93
CA GLU A 442 -6.53 -2.24 4.86
C GLU A 442 -5.20 -2.65 4.22
N ALA A 443 -4.38 -3.46 4.91
CA ALA A 443 -3.14 -4.00 4.36
C ALA A 443 -3.37 -5.23 3.45
N LEU A 444 -4.54 -5.87 3.54
CA LEU A 444 -4.85 -7.09 2.77
C LEU A 444 -4.79 -6.90 1.25
N PRO A 445 -5.34 -5.81 0.66
CA PRO A 445 -5.23 -5.58 -0.78
C PRO A 445 -3.77 -5.53 -1.26
N MET A 446 -2.87 -4.94 -0.46
CA MET A 446 -1.44 -4.95 -0.76
C MET A 446 -0.88 -6.37 -0.71
N ALA A 447 -1.14 -7.09 0.38
CA ALA A 447 -0.67 -8.46 0.59
C ALA A 447 -1.07 -9.40 -0.55
N LEU A 448 -2.31 -9.29 -1.04
CA LEU A 448 -2.80 -10.07 -2.18
C LEU A 448 -2.17 -9.62 -3.51
N MET A 449 -1.92 -8.33 -3.67
CA MET A 449 -1.36 -7.80 -4.91
C MET A 449 0.13 -8.03 -5.07
N ARG A 450 0.89 -8.19 -3.98
CA ARG A 450 2.35 -8.37 -4.04
C ARG A 450 2.78 -9.58 -4.89
N PRO A 451 2.22 -10.79 -4.72
CA PRO A 451 2.52 -11.94 -5.58
C PRO A 451 2.11 -11.77 -7.05
N LEU A 452 1.16 -10.88 -7.32
CA LEU A 452 0.48 -10.78 -8.61
C LEU A 452 1.07 -9.68 -9.50
N SER A 453 1.42 -8.52 -8.92
CA SER A 453 1.87 -7.37 -9.68
C SER A 453 2.74 -6.42 -8.85
N GLY A 454 3.92 -6.10 -9.39
CA GLY A 454 4.87 -5.17 -8.77
C GLY A 454 4.37 -3.74 -8.88
N SER A 455 3.96 -3.32 -10.08
CA SER A 455 3.38 -1.98 -10.28
C SER A 455 2.05 -1.79 -9.56
N GLY A 456 1.20 -2.83 -9.49
CA GLY A 456 -0.05 -2.78 -8.72
C GLY A 456 0.19 -2.66 -7.21
N SER A 457 1.14 -3.41 -6.67
CA SER A 457 1.50 -3.33 -5.25
C SER A 457 2.21 -2.02 -4.89
N ILE A 458 3.05 -1.45 -5.77
CA ILE A 458 3.58 -0.08 -5.63
C ILE A 458 2.43 0.91 -5.46
N ALA A 459 1.41 0.83 -6.30
CA ALA A 459 0.34 1.82 -6.30
C ALA A 459 -0.55 1.74 -5.05
N ILE A 460 -0.87 0.52 -4.59
CA ILE A 460 -1.61 0.32 -3.34
C ILE A 460 -0.76 0.77 -2.14
N MET A 461 0.52 0.41 -2.10
CA MET A 461 1.42 0.85 -1.03
C MET A 461 1.52 2.39 -0.97
N THR A 462 1.64 3.04 -2.13
CA THR A 462 1.69 4.50 -2.24
C THR A 462 0.41 5.15 -1.74
N GLU A 463 -0.75 4.59 -2.08
CA GLU A 463 -2.04 5.06 -1.59
C GLU A 463 -2.13 4.97 -0.07
N ILE A 464 -1.80 3.80 0.49
CA ILE A 464 -1.85 3.56 1.92
C ILE A 464 -0.90 4.51 2.67
N ILE A 465 0.31 4.70 2.16
CA ILE A 465 1.30 5.63 2.71
C ILE A 465 0.77 7.07 2.66
N LYS A 466 0.09 7.46 1.57
CA LYS A 466 -0.47 8.81 1.45
C LYS A 466 -1.66 9.02 2.39
N THR A 467 -2.50 8.00 2.58
CA THR A 467 -3.72 8.07 3.39
C THR A 467 -3.42 8.00 4.89
N HIS A 468 -2.54 7.09 5.32
CA HIS A 468 -2.24 6.85 6.74
C HIS A 468 -0.92 7.48 7.23
N GLY A 469 -0.09 7.96 6.31
CA GLY A 469 1.25 8.47 6.59
C GLY A 469 2.33 7.38 6.46
N PRO A 470 3.54 7.72 5.97
CA PRO A 470 4.60 6.74 5.74
C PRO A 470 5.13 6.11 7.04
N ASP A 471 5.16 6.87 8.13
CA ASP A 471 5.71 6.44 9.42
C ASP A 471 4.64 5.80 10.33
N SER A 472 3.41 5.65 9.84
CA SER A 472 2.37 4.88 10.55
C SER A 472 2.69 3.38 10.53
N LEU A 473 2.12 2.63 11.49
CA LEU A 473 2.23 1.16 11.53
C LEU A 473 1.83 0.54 10.18
N LEU A 474 0.73 1.01 9.59
CA LEU A 474 0.23 0.56 8.30
C LEU A 474 1.21 0.90 7.18
N GLY A 475 1.72 2.12 7.15
CA GLY A 475 2.72 2.59 6.18
C GLY A 475 4.01 1.78 6.23
N ILE A 476 4.55 1.49 7.42
CA ILE A 476 5.73 0.64 7.62
C ILE A 476 5.43 -0.81 7.20
N MET A 477 4.25 -1.34 7.53
CA MET A 477 3.84 -2.70 7.21
C MET A 477 3.78 -2.93 5.69
N VAL A 478 3.06 -2.08 4.96
CA VAL A 478 2.95 -2.23 3.50
C VAL A 478 4.27 -1.96 2.78
N SER A 479 5.09 -1.06 3.33
CA SER A 479 6.46 -0.87 2.84
C SER A 479 7.31 -2.12 3.03
N THR A 480 7.14 -2.78 4.18
CA THR A 480 7.84 -4.03 4.49
C THR A 480 7.37 -5.16 3.59
N PHE A 481 6.05 -5.30 3.35
CA PHE A 481 5.49 -6.27 2.39
C PHE A 481 6.13 -6.12 1.02
N TYR A 482 6.28 -4.88 0.54
CA TYR A 482 6.90 -4.61 -0.74
C TYR A 482 8.34 -5.12 -0.79
N GLY A 483 9.12 -4.89 0.27
CA GLY A 483 10.50 -5.36 0.35
C GLY A 483 10.69 -6.84 0.71
N SER A 484 9.61 -7.59 1.01
CA SER A 484 9.73 -8.94 1.58
C SER A 484 9.76 -10.07 0.55
N THR A 485 9.05 -9.92 -0.57
CA THR A 485 8.89 -10.97 -1.60
C THR A 485 8.80 -10.32 -2.97
N GLU A 486 8.77 -11.08 -4.05
CA GLU A 486 8.56 -10.61 -5.43
C GLU A 486 7.24 -11.11 -6.04
N THR A 487 7.00 -10.79 -7.32
CA THR A 487 5.76 -11.10 -8.02
C THR A 487 5.72 -12.53 -8.56
N THR A 488 5.39 -13.52 -7.74
CA THR A 488 5.32 -14.95 -8.14
C THR A 488 4.66 -15.22 -9.47
N PHE A 489 3.45 -14.71 -9.70
CA PHE A 489 2.70 -15.01 -10.92
C PHE A 489 3.33 -14.37 -12.16
N TYR A 490 3.89 -13.18 -12.02
CA TYR A 490 4.58 -12.49 -13.11
C TYR A 490 5.91 -13.19 -13.44
N VAL A 491 6.72 -13.51 -12.43
CA VAL A 491 8.00 -14.23 -12.62
C VAL A 491 7.70 -15.58 -13.28
N LEU A 492 6.72 -16.34 -12.79
CA LEU A 492 6.24 -17.56 -13.44
C LEU A 492 5.91 -17.35 -14.93
N ALA A 493 5.02 -16.40 -15.23
CA ALA A 493 4.54 -16.18 -16.59
C ALA A 493 5.66 -15.77 -17.55
N VAL A 494 6.54 -14.86 -17.13
CA VAL A 494 7.64 -14.35 -17.95
C VAL A 494 8.73 -15.40 -18.13
N TYR A 495 9.14 -16.04 -17.05
CA TYR A 495 10.29 -16.95 -17.04
C TYR A 495 9.94 -18.27 -17.71
N PHE A 496 8.79 -18.86 -17.40
CA PHE A 496 8.32 -20.07 -18.10
C PHE A 496 7.81 -19.78 -19.50
N GLY A 497 7.26 -18.60 -19.76
CA GLY A 497 6.84 -18.18 -21.10
C GLY A 497 8.00 -18.14 -22.08
N ALA A 498 9.17 -17.62 -21.66
CA ALA A 498 10.36 -17.51 -22.51
C ALA A 498 10.90 -18.86 -23.00
N VAL A 499 10.71 -19.93 -22.22
CA VAL A 499 11.14 -21.30 -22.56
C VAL A 499 9.97 -22.25 -22.85
N ASN A 500 8.76 -21.70 -23.08
CA ASN A 500 7.55 -22.43 -23.45
C ASN A 500 7.19 -23.60 -22.52
N ILE A 501 7.44 -23.41 -21.21
CA ILE A 501 7.07 -24.38 -20.18
C ILE A 501 5.56 -24.28 -19.92
N LYS A 502 4.86 -25.39 -20.12
CA LYS A 502 3.41 -25.51 -19.90
C LYS A 502 3.07 -26.15 -18.56
N ARG A 503 3.91 -27.05 -18.08
CA ARG A 503 3.74 -27.77 -16.79
C ARG A 503 4.70 -27.20 -15.76
N THR A 504 4.17 -26.36 -14.87
CA THR A 504 4.92 -25.65 -13.82
C THR A 504 5.28 -26.53 -12.60
N ARG A 505 4.74 -27.75 -12.53
CA ARG A 505 4.91 -28.70 -11.41
C ARG A 505 4.60 -28.04 -10.06
N TYR A 506 5.58 -27.97 -9.18
CA TYR A 506 5.46 -27.45 -7.83
C TYR A 506 6.08 -26.05 -7.66
N ALA A 507 6.46 -25.38 -8.76
CA ALA A 507 7.03 -24.03 -8.70
C ALA A 507 6.03 -23.00 -8.14
N LEU A 508 4.77 -23.04 -8.59
CA LEU A 508 3.71 -22.16 -8.08
C LEU A 508 3.41 -22.38 -6.59
N PRO A 509 3.09 -23.60 -6.10
CA PRO A 509 2.80 -23.79 -4.69
C PRO A 509 4.02 -23.49 -3.79
N ALA A 510 5.25 -23.78 -4.22
CA ALA A 510 6.45 -23.39 -3.47
C ALA A 510 6.60 -21.86 -3.39
N GLY A 511 6.36 -21.15 -4.50
CA GLY A 511 6.35 -19.68 -4.54
C GLY A 511 5.29 -19.07 -3.62
N LEU A 512 4.06 -19.58 -3.65
CA LEU A 512 2.99 -19.09 -2.77
C LEU A 512 3.26 -19.31 -1.28
N ILE A 513 3.95 -20.40 -0.92
CA ILE A 513 4.41 -20.63 0.47
C ILE A 513 5.45 -19.58 0.86
N ALA A 514 6.40 -19.27 -0.02
CA ALA A 514 7.38 -18.22 0.22
C ALA A 514 6.69 -16.85 0.38
N ASP A 515 5.75 -16.51 -0.51
CA ASP A 515 4.99 -15.27 -0.45
C ASP A 515 4.21 -15.12 0.86
N THR A 516 3.44 -16.16 1.21
CA THR A 516 2.63 -16.18 2.43
C THR A 516 3.52 -16.06 3.66
N THR A 517 4.66 -16.75 3.68
CA THR A 517 5.61 -16.66 4.78
C THR A 517 6.20 -15.25 4.88
N GLY A 518 6.64 -14.66 3.77
CA GLY A 518 7.20 -13.31 3.76
C GLY A 518 6.19 -12.28 4.28
N LEU A 519 4.93 -12.36 3.83
CA LEU A 519 3.86 -11.48 4.30
C LEU A 519 3.58 -11.65 5.79
N LEU A 520 3.43 -12.88 6.28
CA LEU A 520 3.17 -13.13 7.71
C LEU A 520 4.34 -12.70 8.60
N MET A 521 5.58 -12.95 8.17
CA MET A 521 6.77 -12.55 8.91
C MET A 521 6.97 -11.03 8.88
N ALA A 522 6.55 -10.36 7.81
CA ALA A 522 6.50 -8.90 7.75
C ALA A 522 5.47 -8.31 8.72
N VAL A 523 4.27 -8.89 8.80
CA VAL A 523 3.27 -8.48 9.82
C VAL A 523 3.84 -8.67 11.22
N PHE A 524 4.43 -9.84 11.47
CA PHE A 524 5.02 -10.19 12.76
C PHE A 524 6.09 -9.18 13.17
N ILE A 525 7.13 -8.96 12.35
CA ILE A 525 8.26 -8.12 12.74
C ILE A 525 7.87 -6.64 12.86
N VAL A 526 6.92 -6.17 12.06
CA VAL A 526 6.46 -4.77 12.12
C VAL A 526 5.64 -4.54 13.39
N ARG A 527 4.73 -5.45 13.76
CA ARG A 527 4.05 -5.35 15.07
C ARG A 527 5.03 -5.43 16.23
N LEU A 528 5.96 -6.37 16.18
CA LEU A 528 6.97 -6.56 17.23
C LEU A 528 7.74 -5.28 17.57
N LEU A 529 8.06 -4.47 16.56
CA LEU A 529 8.92 -3.29 16.70
C LEU A 529 8.16 -1.97 16.80
N PHE A 530 6.95 -1.90 16.23
CA PHE A 530 6.21 -0.64 16.05
C PHE A 530 4.80 -0.63 16.63
N GLY A 531 4.29 -1.75 17.18
CA GLY A 531 2.97 -1.84 17.83
C GLY A 531 2.18 -3.09 17.44
#